data_AF-A0A8S0XK93-F1
#
_entry.id   AF-A0A8S0XK93-F1
#
_cell.length_a   1.000
_cell.length_b   1.000
_cell.length_c   1.000
_cell.angle_alpha   90.00
_cell.angle_beta   90.00
_cell.angle_gamma   90.00
#
_symmetry.space_group_name_H-M   'P 1'
#
loop_
_entity.id
_entity.type
_entity.pdbx_description
1 polymer ?
#
loop_
_entity_poly.entity_id
_entity_poly.type
_entity_poly.pdbx_seq_one_letter_code
_entity_poly.pdbx_strand_id
1 'polypeptide(L)'
;MSYAGLSKGITGLFITIILAAHANSPATSEALLQELNDSQPELLARIIRTVPAMIPKAYRWVGEMEEIAGFVGGGEGEIYQGMAKVFGRVEASVATGNDDVERLQEFVEAAKRRKGI
;
A
#
# COMPACT_ATOMS: atom_id res chain seq x y z
N MET A 1 -4.12 18.75 -3.52
CA MET A 1 -4.13 18.07 -2.21
C MET A 1 -5.30 17.11 -2.03
N SER A 2 -6.58 17.53 -2.06
CA SER A 2 -7.74 16.63 -1.79
C SER A 2 -7.78 15.33 -2.63
N TYR A 3 -7.79 15.40 -3.97
CA TYR A 3 -7.84 14.18 -4.81
C TYR A 3 -6.60 13.29 -4.66
N ALA A 4 -5.42 13.90 -4.52
CA ALA A 4 -4.18 13.17 -4.27
C ALA A 4 -4.19 12.49 -2.90
N GLY A 5 -4.71 13.16 -1.87
CA GLY A 5 -4.88 12.63 -0.52
C GLY A 5 -5.80 11.42 -0.50
N LEU A 6 -6.90 11.43 -1.25
CA LEU A 6 -7.76 10.24 -1.37
C LEU A 6 -7.08 9.12 -2.17
N SER A 7 -6.59 9.42 -3.38
CA SER A 7 -6.08 8.40 -4.30
C SER A 7 -4.81 7.71 -3.80
N LYS A 8 -3.84 8.48 -3.30
CA LYS A 8 -2.59 7.94 -2.71
C LYS A 8 -2.82 7.41 -1.31
N GLY A 9 -3.71 8.03 -0.54
CA GLY A 9 -4.08 7.53 0.79
C GLY A 9 -4.68 6.13 0.74
N ILE A 10 -5.56 5.84 -0.22
CA ILE A 10 -6.08 4.49 -0.44
C ILE A 10 -4.95 3.49 -0.76
N THR A 11 -4.01 3.86 -1.63
CA THR A 11 -2.84 3.01 -1.90
C THR A 11 -1.97 2.82 -0.64
N GLY A 12 -1.80 3.87 0.17
CA GLY A 12 -1.12 3.83 1.46
C GLY A 12 -1.80 2.85 2.43
N LEU A 13 -3.13 2.86 2.52
CA LEU A 13 -3.90 1.89 3.32
C LEU A 13 -3.68 0.47 2.83
N PHE A 14 -3.74 0.23 1.51
CA PHE A 14 -3.49 -1.10 0.96
C PHE A 14 -2.13 -1.65 1.36
N ILE A 15 -1.05 -0.91 1.11
CA ILE A 15 0.29 -1.39 1.43
C ILE A 15 0.50 -1.54 2.94
N THR A 16 -0.10 -0.67 3.75
CA THR A 16 -0.02 -0.75 5.22
C THR A 16 -0.63 -2.06 5.71
N ILE A 17 -1.84 -2.39 5.26
CA ILE A 17 -2.55 -3.59 5.71
C ILE A 17 -1.94 -4.86 5.12
N ILE A 18 -1.50 -4.86 3.85
CA ILE A 18 -0.80 -6.01 3.25
C ILE A 18 0.48 -6.32 4.02
N LEU A 19 1.33 -5.31 4.27
CA LEU A 19 2.57 -5.50 5.03
C LEU A 19 2.31 -5.92 6.48
N ALA A 20 1.29 -5.35 7.13
CA ALA A 20 0.91 -5.75 8.48
C ALA A 20 0.38 -7.20 8.54
N ALA A 21 -0.42 -7.62 7.57
CA ALA A 21 -0.93 -8.98 7.46
C ALA A 21 0.23 -9.98 7.26
N HIS A 22 1.17 -9.68 6.36
CA HIS A 22 2.38 -10.49 6.18
C HIS A 22 3.25 -10.56 7.43
N ALA A 23 3.48 -9.43 8.11
CA ALA A 23 4.26 -9.37 9.34
C ALA A 23 3.60 -10.17 10.48
N ASN A 24 2.27 -10.30 10.47
CA ASN A 24 1.55 -11.14 11.41
C ASN A 24 1.71 -12.64 11.09
N SER A 25 1.37 -13.07 9.87
CA SER A 25 1.70 -14.42 9.37
C SER A 25 1.37 -14.56 7.87
N PRO A 26 1.97 -15.54 7.16
CA PRO A 26 1.56 -15.88 5.79
C PRO A 26 0.06 -16.23 5.67
N ALA A 27 -0.50 -16.91 6.69
CA ALA A 27 -1.92 -17.28 6.70
C ALA A 27 -2.84 -16.05 6.81
N THR A 28 -2.44 -15.03 7.56
CA THR A 28 -3.20 -13.77 7.71
C THR A 28 -3.23 -12.99 6.39
N SER A 29 -2.11 -12.97 5.66
CA SER A 29 -2.05 -12.36 4.32
C SER A 29 -2.93 -13.11 3.31
N GLU A 30 -2.90 -14.44 3.32
CA GLU A 30 -3.74 -15.26 2.45
C GLU A 30 -5.23 -15.09 2.76
N ALA A 31 -5.60 -15.00 4.05
CA ALA A 31 -6.98 -14.75 4.47
C ALA A 31 -7.48 -13.38 4.00
N LEU A 32 -6.65 -12.33 4.10
CA LEU A 32 -6.97 -11.00 3.55
C LEU A 32 -7.21 -11.08 2.04
N LEU A 33 -6.35 -11.80 1.31
CA LEU A 33 -6.49 -11.96 -0.12
C LEU A 33 -7.79 -12.68 -0.51
N GLN A 34 -8.12 -13.78 0.19
CA GLN A 34 -9.37 -14.51 -0.02
C GLN A 34 -10.59 -13.61 0.22
N GLU A 35 -10.61 -12.90 1.35
CA GLU A 35 -11.71 -12.01 1.70
C GLU A 35 -11.88 -10.89 0.66
N LEU A 36 -10.79 -10.22 0.25
CA LEU A 36 -10.85 -9.20 -0.80
C LEU A 36 -11.34 -9.76 -2.14
N ASN A 37 -10.98 -10.98 -2.48
CA ASN A 37 -11.44 -11.61 -3.70
C ASN A 37 -12.97 -11.86 -3.68
N ASP A 38 -13.48 -12.32 -2.55
CA ASP A 38 -14.87 -12.77 -2.41
C ASP A 38 -15.82 -11.58 -2.19
N SER A 39 -15.44 -10.60 -1.37
CA SER A 39 -16.33 -9.50 -0.99
C SER A 39 -16.01 -8.16 -1.66
N GLN A 40 -14.76 -7.92 -2.06
CA GLN A 40 -14.29 -6.62 -2.57
C GLN A 40 -13.47 -6.72 -3.87
N PRO A 41 -14.03 -7.35 -4.94
CA PRO A 41 -13.28 -7.66 -6.15
C PRO A 41 -12.69 -6.43 -6.86
N GLU A 42 -13.34 -5.27 -6.76
CA GLU A 42 -12.87 -4.00 -7.33
C GLU A 42 -11.69 -3.40 -6.55
N LEU A 43 -11.66 -3.56 -5.22
CA LEU A 43 -10.50 -3.16 -4.43
C LEU A 43 -9.30 -4.05 -4.75
N LEU A 44 -9.53 -5.36 -4.92
CA LEU A 44 -8.47 -6.28 -5.32
C LEU A 44 -7.90 -5.93 -6.71
N ALA A 45 -8.76 -5.62 -7.68
CA ALA A 45 -8.33 -5.16 -9.00
C ALA A 45 -7.55 -3.83 -8.91
N ARG A 46 -7.96 -2.92 -8.03
CA ARG A 46 -7.23 -1.67 -7.78
C ARG A 46 -5.86 -1.95 -7.18
N ILE A 47 -5.73 -2.84 -6.19
CA ILE A 47 -4.45 -3.25 -5.59
C ILE A 47 -3.48 -3.74 -6.66
N ILE A 48 -3.92 -4.67 -7.52
CA ILE A 48 -3.11 -5.24 -8.61
C ILE A 48 -2.54 -4.14 -9.52
N ARG A 49 -3.30 -3.08 -9.77
CA ARG A 49 -2.86 -1.95 -10.60
C ARG A 49 -1.98 -0.96 -9.84
N THR A 50 -2.39 -0.55 -8.64
CA THR A 50 -1.80 0.63 -7.99
C THR A 50 -0.57 0.32 -7.15
N VAL A 51 -0.49 -0.87 -6.54
CA VAL A 51 0.65 -1.23 -5.69
C VAL A 51 1.94 -1.32 -6.53
N PRO A 52 2.00 -2.07 -7.66
CA PRO A 52 3.21 -2.12 -8.47
C PRO A 52 3.61 -0.77 -9.06
N ALA A 53 2.63 0.03 -9.50
CA ALA A 53 2.88 1.34 -10.09
C ALA A 53 3.38 2.39 -9.08
N MET A 54 3.17 2.15 -7.79
CA MET A 54 3.63 3.02 -6.71
C MET A 54 5.09 2.75 -6.34
N ILE A 55 5.54 1.49 -6.33
CA ILE A 55 6.90 1.09 -5.90
C ILE A 55 8.01 2.01 -6.47
N PRO A 56 8.13 2.23 -7.79
CA PRO A 56 9.21 3.09 -8.33
C PRO A 56 9.05 4.58 -7.99
N LYS A 57 7.93 4.98 -7.37
CA LYS A 57 7.56 6.36 -7.01
C LYS A 57 7.47 6.56 -5.50
N ALA A 58 7.79 5.55 -4.69
CA ALA A 58 7.63 5.59 -3.23
C ALA A 58 8.35 6.81 -2.62
N TYR A 59 9.59 7.07 -3.04
CA TYR A 59 10.40 8.22 -2.58
C TYR A 59 9.67 9.56 -2.73
N ARG A 60 9.02 9.81 -3.88
CA ARG A 60 8.30 11.08 -4.10
C ARG A 60 7.02 11.15 -3.28
N TRP A 61 6.39 10.00 -3.00
CA TRP A 61 5.14 9.95 -2.26
C TRP A 61 5.36 10.25 -0.77
N VAL A 62 6.57 10.11 -0.24
CA VAL A 62 6.93 10.56 1.13
C VAL A 62 6.65 12.05 1.29
N GLY A 63 7.30 12.91 0.50
CA GLY A 63 7.10 14.36 0.57
C GLY A 63 5.67 14.78 0.21
N GLU A 64 5.04 14.11 -0.75
CA GLU A 64 3.63 14.40 -1.08
C GLU A 64 2.67 14.05 0.07
N MET A 65 2.96 13.01 0.87
CA MET A 65 2.16 12.68 2.06
C MET A 65 2.37 13.70 3.17
N GLU A 66 3.58 14.22 3.34
CA GLU A 66 3.88 15.30 4.30
C GLU A 66 3.15 16.60 3.92
N GLU A 67 3.12 16.95 2.63
CA GLU A 67 2.34 18.08 2.12
C GLU A 67 0.82 17.89 2.34
N ILE A 68 0.30 16.67 2.11
CA ILE A 68 -1.10 16.36 2.36
C ILE A 68 -1.41 16.40 3.87
N ALA A 69 -0.50 15.92 4.73
CA ALA A 69 -0.64 16.03 6.17
C ALA A 69 -0.78 17.49 6.61
N GLY A 70 0.04 18.38 6.05
CA GLY A 70 -0.06 19.83 6.28
C GLY A 70 -1.36 20.45 5.77
N PHE A 71 -1.87 19.99 4.62
CA PHE A 71 -3.16 20.42 4.08
C PHE A 71 -4.35 19.99 4.94
N VAL A 72 -4.32 18.75 5.46
CA VAL A 72 -5.38 18.24 6.33
C VAL A 72 -5.34 18.94 7.69
N GLY A 73 -4.16 19.13 8.25
CA GLY A 73 -3.96 19.78 9.54
C GLY A 73 -4.54 18.97 10.70
N GLY A 74 -4.44 19.53 11.91
CA GLY A 74 -4.97 18.89 13.12
C GLY A 74 -4.34 17.53 13.43
N GLY A 75 -5.05 16.72 14.21
CA GLY A 75 -4.63 15.34 14.49
C GLY A 75 -4.84 14.42 13.29
N GLU A 76 -5.79 14.74 12.41
CA GLU A 76 -6.11 13.97 11.22
C GLU A 76 -4.94 13.93 10.22
N GLY A 77 -4.07 14.94 10.23
CA GLY A 77 -2.82 14.95 9.47
C GLY A 77 -1.86 13.80 9.83
N GLU A 78 -1.97 13.23 11.04
CA GLU A 78 -1.13 12.11 11.49
C GLU A 78 -1.36 10.83 10.66
N ILE A 79 -2.55 10.66 10.08
CA ILE A 79 -2.84 9.54 9.16
C ILE A 79 -1.87 9.58 7.98
N TYR A 80 -1.67 10.76 7.41
CA TYR A 80 -0.80 10.97 6.26
C TYR A 80 0.67 10.95 6.64
N GLN A 81 1.02 11.41 7.84
CA GLN A 81 2.38 11.21 8.39
C GLN A 81 2.71 9.73 8.58
N GLY A 82 1.74 8.93 9.03
CA GLY A 82 1.87 7.47 9.09
C GLY A 82 2.11 6.87 7.71
N MET A 83 1.35 7.30 6.70
CA MET A 83 1.54 6.86 5.32
C MET A 83 2.91 7.26 4.75
N ALA A 84 3.41 8.46 5.05
CA ALA A 84 4.75 8.90 4.65
C ALA A 84 5.82 7.91 5.15
N LYS A 85 5.73 7.48 6.42
CA LYS A 85 6.64 6.48 7.00
C LYS A 85 6.55 5.13 6.30
N VAL A 86 5.34 4.69 5.91
CA VAL A 86 5.17 3.43 5.19
C VAL A 86 5.76 3.53 3.77
N PHE A 87 5.55 4.63 3.05
CA PHE A 87 6.21 4.83 1.75
C PHE A 87 7.74 4.92 1.86
N GLY A 88 8.27 5.52 2.94
CA GLY A 88 9.71 5.54 3.21
C GLY A 88 10.29 4.15 3.45
N ARG A 89 9.54 3.23 4.09
CA ARG A 89 9.95 1.82 4.18
C ARG A 89 10.02 1.14 2.82
N VAL A 90 9.03 1.39 1.95
CA VAL A 90 9.02 0.85 0.59
C VAL A 90 10.18 1.41 -0.23
N GLU A 91 10.45 2.71 -0.15
CA GLU A 91 11.62 3.34 -0.77
C GLU A 91 12.92 2.67 -0.30
N ALA A 92 13.10 2.54 1.02
CA ALA A 92 14.28 1.90 1.58
C ALA A 92 14.43 0.46 1.06
N SER A 93 13.33 -0.29 0.98
CA SER A 93 13.32 -1.64 0.43
C SER A 93 13.72 -1.71 -1.05
N VAL A 94 13.35 -0.74 -1.87
CA VAL A 94 13.86 -0.61 -3.25
C VAL A 94 15.38 -0.41 -3.28
N ALA A 95 15.92 0.40 -2.38
CA ALA A 95 17.35 0.72 -2.34
C ALA A 95 18.21 -0.42 -1.77
N THR A 96 17.72 -1.12 -0.76
CA THR A 96 18.49 -2.11 0.00
C THR A 96 18.16 -3.56 -0.35
N GLY A 97 17.11 -3.82 -1.13
CA GLY A 97 16.60 -5.16 -1.38
C GLY A 97 15.94 -5.81 -0.15
N ASN A 98 15.32 -5.01 0.74
CA ASN A 98 14.54 -5.53 1.88
C ASN A 98 13.23 -6.17 1.41
N ASP A 99 12.62 -7.00 2.27
CA ASP A 99 11.46 -7.84 2.03
C ASP A 99 10.15 -7.08 1.72
N ASP A 100 9.98 -5.81 2.12
CA ASP A 100 8.68 -5.10 1.97
C ASP A 100 8.20 -5.07 0.50
N VAL A 101 9.08 -4.73 -0.47
CA VAL A 101 8.76 -4.75 -1.91
C VAL A 101 8.43 -6.16 -2.38
N GLU A 102 9.20 -7.16 -1.93
CA GLU A 102 8.96 -8.57 -2.26
C GLU A 102 7.57 -9.00 -1.79
N ARG A 103 7.19 -8.73 -0.53
CA ARG A 103 5.88 -9.13 0.01
C ARG A 103 4.73 -8.45 -0.70
N LEU A 104 4.87 -7.18 -1.07
CA LEU A 104 3.88 -6.47 -1.88
C LEU A 104 3.73 -7.10 -3.28
N GLN A 105 4.84 -7.51 -3.90
CA GLN A 105 4.81 -8.19 -5.20
C GLN A 105 4.19 -9.58 -5.10
N GLU A 106 4.55 -10.37 -4.10
CA GLU A 106 3.97 -11.69 -3.83
C GLU A 106 2.45 -11.62 -3.67
N PHE A 107 1.96 -10.67 -2.88
CA PHE A 107 0.53 -10.44 -2.71
C PHE A 107 -0.17 -10.12 -4.04
N VAL A 108 0.43 -9.23 -4.84
CA VAL A 108 -0.11 -8.85 -6.16
C VAL A 108 -0.14 -10.04 -7.12
N GLU A 109 0.92 -10.86 -7.17
CA GLU A 109 0.97 -12.04 -8.03
C GLU A 109 -0.04 -13.11 -7.58
N ALA A 110 -0.23 -13.29 -6.27
CA ALA A 110 -1.29 -14.15 -5.75
C ALA A 110 -2.69 -13.65 -6.13
N ALA A 111 -2.91 -12.33 -6.07
CA ALA A 111 -4.16 -11.71 -6.49
C ALA A 111 -4.44 -11.89 -7.98
N LYS A 112 -3.44 -11.73 -8.85
CA LYS A 112 -3.54 -11.99 -10.29
C LYS A 112 -3.94 -13.44 -10.58
N ARG A 113 -3.25 -14.41 -9.96
CA ARG A 113 -3.58 -15.84 -10.09
C ARG A 113 -5.03 -16.14 -9.73
N ARG A 114 -5.54 -15.55 -8.63
CA ARG A 114 -6.94 -15.73 -8.20
C ARG A 114 -7.95 -15.10 -9.16
N LYS A 115 -7.58 -14.00 -9.81
CA LYS A 115 -8.41 -13.30 -10.82
C LYS A 115 -8.32 -13.91 -12.22
N GLY A 116 -7.38 -14.83 -12.45
CA GLY A 116 -7.16 -15.45 -13.76
C GLY A 116 -6.55 -14.50 -14.80
N ILE A 117 -5.72 -13.54 -14.35
CA ILE A 117 -5.02 -12.55 -15.19
C ILE A 117 -3.51 -12.62 -15.03
#